data_AF-A0A9D1R2U1-F1
#
_entry.id   AF-A0A9D1R2U1-F1
#
_cell.length_a   1.000
_cell.length_b   1.000
_cell.length_c   1.000
_cell.angle_alpha   90.00
_cell.angle_beta   90.00
_cell.angle_gamma   90.00
#
_symmetry.space_group_name_H-M   'P 1'
#
loop_
_entity.id
_entity.type
_entity.pdbx_description
1 polymer ?
#
loop_
_entity_poly.entity_id
_entity_poly.type
_entity_poly.pdbx_seq_one_letter_code
_entity_poly.pdbx_strand_id
1 'polypeptide(L)'
;MSATVFPTGVTIYNPEKCWGGYTILQAAERGALLIDMNGAEVRMWEGLHGFPNKMLPGGYVMGSLGERNPKYGNQDNTDLVQVDWDGNIVWKFDKAEFIEDPGEEPQWMARQHHDYQREGNTVGYYVPGMEPRTDGGTTLVLSHKNVRVPEISDKLLLDDVIYEVDWDGDILWEWKVSDHFEELGFDAIARNLMYRDPNYYTGFGKSHIAGDWVHTNSMSVLGPNKWYDAGDKRFHPDN
;
A
#
# COMPACT_ATOMS: atom_id res chain seq x y z
N MET A 1 33.68 32.91 -10.42
CA MET A 1 33.10 32.70 -9.08
C MET A 1 32.17 31.50 -9.17
N SER A 2 32.47 30.40 -8.47
CA SER A 2 31.53 29.29 -8.34
C SER A 2 30.46 29.67 -7.31
N ALA A 3 29.19 29.40 -7.60
CA ALA A 3 28.13 29.58 -6.62
C ALA A 3 28.30 28.53 -5.50
N THR A 4 28.27 28.98 -4.25
CA THR A 4 28.31 28.14 -3.04
C THR A 4 26.94 28.00 -2.38
N VAL A 5 25.92 28.68 -2.91
CA VAL A 5 24.54 28.64 -2.44
C VAL A 5 23.68 28.13 -3.59
N PHE A 6 23.04 26.99 -3.38
CA PHE A 6 22.05 26.42 -4.29
C PHE A 6 20.68 26.65 -3.67
N PRO A 7 19.69 27.18 -4.43
CA PRO A 7 18.34 27.32 -3.92
C PRO A 7 17.77 25.94 -3.56
N THR A 8 17.28 25.81 -2.33
CA THR A 8 16.56 24.65 -1.83
C THR A 8 15.05 24.94 -1.90
N GLY A 9 14.26 24.00 -2.41
CA GLY A 9 12.82 24.18 -2.63
C GLY A 9 12.46 24.33 -4.12
N VAL A 10 11.26 24.84 -4.40
CA VAL A 10 10.80 25.04 -5.79
C VAL A 10 11.44 26.29 -6.35
N THR A 11 12.23 26.14 -7.42
CA THR A 11 12.95 27.24 -8.06
C THR A 11 12.09 28.01 -9.07
N ILE A 12 11.05 27.37 -9.62
CA ILE A 12 10.12 27.96 -10.59
C ILE A 12 8.71 27.46 -10.27
N TYR A 13 7.84 28.36 -9.85
CA TYR A 13 6.40 28.11 -9.73
C TYR A 13 5.64 29.12 -10.61
N ASN A 14 4.86 28.62 -11.58
CA ASN A 14 4.00 29.43 -12.43
C ASN A 14 2.53 29.03 -12.20
N PRO A 15 1.77 29.79 -11.37
CA PRO A 15 0.38 29.48 -11.04
C PRO A 15 -0.56 29.39 -12.25
N GLU A 16 -0.27 30.08 -13.36
CA GLU A 16 -1.09 30.01 -14.57
C GLU A 16 -0.94 28.67 -15.32
N LYS A 17 0.13 27.91 -15.03
CA LYS A 17 0.44 26.62 -15.65
C LYS A 17 0.41 25.45 -14.66
N CYS A 18 0.00 25.69 -13.42
CA CYS A 18 0.01 24.70 -12.35
C CYS A 18 -1.33 24.71 -11.62
N TRP A 19 -1.75 23.54 -11.15
CA TRP A 19 -2.82 23.46 -10.17
C TRP A 19 -2.23 23.71 -8.77
N GLY A 20 -2.82 24.64 -8.01
CA GLY A 20 -2.36 24.94 -6.66
C GLY A 20 -2.73 23.82 -5.69
N GLY A 21 -1.80 23.46 -4.81
CA GLY A 21 -2.02 22.40 -3.82
C GLY A 21 -0.82 22.18 -2.92
N TYR A 22 -0.77 20.98 -2.36
CA TYR A 22 0.34 20.49 -1.55
C TYR A 22 0.85 19.18 -2.14
N THR A 23 2.13 18.90 -1.92
CA THR A 23 2.74 17.62 -2.29
C THR A 23 3.18 16.93 -1.01
N ILE A 24 2.76 15.68 -0.83
CA ILE A 24 3.30 14.81 0.21
C ILE A 24 4.41 13.94 -0.38
N LEU A 25 5.53 13.85 0.33
CA LEU A 25 6.71 13.10 -0.07
C LEU A 25 7.18 12.24 1.10
N GLN A 26 7.64 11.03 0.81
CA GLN A 26 8.43 10.27 1.79
C GLN A 26 9.83 10.88 1.85
N ALA A 27 10.12 11.63 2.90
CA ALA A 27 11.47 12.11 3.19
C ALA A 27 12.30 10.92 3.69
N ALA A 28 13.32 10.54 2.91
CA ALA A 28 14.18 9.41 3.21
C ALA A 28 14.69 9.45 4.65
N GLU A 29 14.52 8.34 5.37
CA GLU A 29 14.93 8.15 6.76
C GLU A 29 14.28 9.10 7.79
N ARG A 30 13.29 9.92 7.40
CA ARG A 30 12.62 10.87 8.31
C ARG A 30 11.13 10.61 8.49
N GLY A 31 10.36 10.48 7.42
CA GLY A 31 8.91 10.33 7.48
C GLY A 31 8.17 11.08 6.37
N ALA A 32 6.89 11.37 6.61
CA ALA A 32 6.03 12.02 5.63
C ALA A 32 6.18 13.54 5.68
N LEU A 33 6.60 14.14 4.58
CA LEU A 33 6.83 15.57 4.43
C LEU A 33 5.78 16.19 3.51
N LEU A 34 4.99 17.12 4.04
CA LEU A 34 4.10 17.99 3.27
C LEU A 34 4.82 19.29 2.91
N ILE A 35 4.84 19.60 1.61
CA ILE A 35 5.36 20.87 1.09
C ILE A 35 4.29 21.65 0.33
N ASP A 36 4.42 22.98 0.34
CA ASP A 36 3.62 23.87 -0.50
C ASP A 36 4.19 23.99 -1.92
N MET A 37 3.52 24.74 -2.78
CA MET A 37 3.96 24.98 -4.16
C MET A 37 5.26 25.79 -4.30
N ASN A 38 5.73 26.44 -3.22
CA ASN A 38 7.04 27.12 -3.17
C ASN A 38 8.14 26.17 -2.65
N GLY A 39 7.79 24.93 -2.29
CA GLY A 39 8.70 23.96 -1.70
C GLY A 39 9.03 24.26 -0.24
N ALA A 40 8.25 25.12 0.43
CA ALA A 40 8.37 25.31 1.86
C ALA A 40 7.78 24.11 2.60
N GLU A 41 8.47 23.64 3.63
CA GLU A 41 7.94 22.65 4.56
C GLU A 41 6.71 23.22 5.27
N VAL A 42 5.59 22.50 5.14
CA VAL A 42 4.33 22.82 5.82
C VAL A 42 4.20 21.96 7.07
N ARG A 43 4.53 20.67 6.95
CA ARG A 43 4.44 19.70 8.03
C ARG A 43 5.33 18.50 7.78
N MET A 44 6.00 18.01 8.82
CA MET A 44 6.68 16.70 8.85
C MET A 44 6.02 15.83 9.90
N TRP A 45 5.61 14.62 9.52
CA TRP A 45 5.25 13.55 10.44
C TRP A 45 6.43 12.60 10.55
N GLU A 46 7.29 12.83 11.54
CA GLU A 46 8.48 12.02 11.77
C GLU A 46 8.09 10.57 12.12
N GLY A 47 8.79 9.60 11.52
CA GLY A 47 8.53 8.17 11.69
C GLY A 47 7.29 7.64 10.96
N LEU A 48 6.55 8.48 10.22
CA LEU A 48 5.46 8.01 9.36
C LEU A 48 6.00 7.65 7.99
N HIS A 49 6.13 6.36 7.71
CA HIS A 49 6.62 5.81 6.47
C HIS A 49 5.52 5.75 5.40
N GLY A 50 5.86 6.19 4.20
CA GLY A 50 5.02 6.13 3.02
C GLY A 50 5.35 4.92 2.18
N PHE A 51 4.35 4.07 1.99
CA PHE A 51 4.37 3.07 0.96
C PHE A 51 2.94 2.76 0.46
N PRO A 52 2.22 3.77 -0.11
CA PRO A 52 2.53 5.21 -0.18
C PRO A 52 2.06 5.97 1.08
N ASN A 53 2.29 7.29 1.16
CA ASN A 53 1.51 8.16 2.05
C ASN A 53 0.27 8.68 1.31
N LYS A 54 -0.88 8.72 1.97
CA LYS A 54 -2.12 9.30 1.41
C LYS A 54 -2.69 10.37 2.33
N MET A 55 -2.87 11.59 1.81
CA MET A 55 -3.54 12.68 2.53
C MET A 55 -5.05 12.48 2.49
N LEU A 56 -5.72 12.73 3.62
CA LEU A 56 -7.18 12.72 3.73
C LEU A 56 -7.72 14.10 4.15
N PRO A 57 -9.00 14.40 3.87
CA PRO A 57 -9.64 15.65 4.28
C PRO A 57 -9.52 15.90 5.80
N GLY A 58 -9.39 17.16 6.22
CA GLY A 58 -9.23 17.50 7.65
C GLY A 58 -7.80 17.46 8.17
N GLY A 59 -6.82 17.19 7.31
CA GLY A 59 -5.39 17.21 7.66
C GLY A 59 -4.88 15.88 8.22
N TYR A 60 -5.62 14.79 8.02
CA TYR A 60 -5.12 13.45 8.32
C TYR A 60 -4.21 12.94 7.21
N VAL A 61 -3.32 12.02 7.58
CA VAL A 61 -2.43 11.32 6.64
C VAL A 61 -2.34 9.85 7.02
N MET A 62 -2.27 8.99 6.01
CA MET A 62 -2.06 7.55 6.17
C MET A 62 -0.64 7.14 5.80
N GLY A 63 -0.14 6.09 6.46
CA GLY A 63 1.18 5.50 6.27
C GLY A 63 1.42 4.33 7.22
N SER A 64 2.68 3.93 7.40
CA SER A 64 3.12 2.89 8.31
C SER A 64 4.08 3.46 9.37
N LEU A 65 4.15 2.85 10.55
CA LEU A 65 5.11 3.19 11.60
C LEU A 65 6.35 2.29 11.60
N GLY A 66 6.38 1.25 10.76
CA GLY A 66 7.49 0.31 10.74
C GLY A 66 7.49 -0.66 9.56
N GLU A 67 8.64 -1.28 9.37
CA GLU A 67 8.86 -2.32 8.37
C GLU A 67 9.28 -3.61 9.08
N ARG A 68 8.73 -4.74 8.65
CA ARG A 68 9.17 -6.05 9.11
C ARG A 68 10.63 -6.26 8.72
N ASN A 69 11.40 -6.92 9.58
CA ASN A 69 12.80 -7.21 9.31
C ASN A 69 12.97 -7.90 7.92
N PRO A 70 13.78 -7.33 7.00
CA PRO A 70 13.93 -7.83 5.63
C PRO A 70 14.55 -9.24 5.55
N LYS A 71 15.07 -9.77 6.67
CA LYS A 71 15.48 -11.17 6.76
C LYS A 71 14.30 -12.15 6.69
N TYR A 72 13.10 -11.71 7.08
CA TYR A 72 11.91 -12.55 7.24
C TYR A 72 10.70 -12.09 6.42
N GLY A 73 10.70 -10.86 5.91
CA GLY A 73 9.69 -10.33 4.99
C GLY A 73 10.32 -9.60 3.81
N ASN A 74 9.51 -9.31 2.79
CA ASN A 74 9.90 -8.45 1.68
C ASN A 74 8.83 -7.37 1.51
N GLN A 75 9.20 -6.10 1.69
CA GLN A 75 8.28 -4.96 1.53
C GLN A 75 7.00 -5.11 2.37
N ASP A 76 7.14 -5.64 3.59
CA ASP A 76 6.09 -5.85 4.57
C ASP A 76 6.11 -4.68 5.57
N ASN A 77 5.10 -3.81 5.53
CA ASN A 77 4.90 -2.84 6.61
C ASN A 77 4.23 -3.50 7.81
N THR A 78 4.67 -3.13 9.02
CA THR A 78 4.14 -3.70 10.27
C THR A 78 2.69 -3.32 10.49
N ASP A 79 2.29 -2.12 10.10
CA ASP A 79 0.95 -1.60 10.26
C ASP A 79 0.53 -0.65 9.12
N LEU A 80 -0.75 -0.29 9.14
CA LEU A 80 -1.29 0.86 8.41
C LEU A 80 -1.99 1.75 9.43
N VAL A 81 -1.57 3.01 9.53
CA VAL A 81 -2.13 3.99 10.45
C VAL A 81 -2.73 5.18 9.71
N GLN A 82 -3.73 5.80 10.33
CA GLN A 82 -4.14 7.16 10.06
C GLN A 82 -3.72 8.02 11.24
N VAL A 83 -2.99 9.10 10.98
CA VAL A 83 -2.62 10.09 11.99
C VAL A 83 -3.29 11.43 11.69
N ASP A 84 -3.57 12.19 12.74
CA ASP A 84 -4.04 13.57 12.62
C ASP A 84 -2.90 14.54 12.27
N TRP A 85 -3.25 15.82 12.16
CA TRP A 85 -2.29 16.88 11.84
C TRP A 85 -1.11 16.93 12.84
N ASP A 86 -1.39 16.66 14.12
CA ASP A 86 -0.41 16.70 15.20
C ASP A 86 0.43 15.42 15.29
N GLY A 87 0.06 14.37 14.54
CA GLY A 87 0.75 13.09 14.49
C GLY A 87 0.21 12.07 15.47
N ASN A 88 -0.95 12.31 16.08
CA ASN A 88 -1.60 11.32 16.93
C ASN A 88 -2.27 10.26 16.06
N ILE A 89 -2.07 8.99 16.40
CA ILE A 89 -2.75 7.88 15.74
C ILE A 89 -4.24 7.94 16.10
N VAL A 90 -5.10 8.07 15.08
CA VAL A 90 -6.56 8.09 15.23
C VAL A 90 -7.22 6.81 14.71
N TRP A 91 -6.49 6.01 13.93
CA TRP A 91 -6.89 4.69 13.49
C TRP A 91 -5.65 3.85 13.15
N LYS A 92 -5.73 2.53 13.36
CA LYS A 92 -4.63 1.59 13.09
C LYS A 92 -5.20 0.24 12.66
N PHE A 93 -4.56 -0.37 11.66
CA PHE A 93 -4.68 -1.78 11.34
C PHE A 93 -3.31 -2.46 11.43
N ASP A 94 -3.20 -3.49 12.24
CA ASP A 94 -1.99 -4.30 12.43
C ASP A 94 -2.29 -5.78 12.65
N LYS A 95 -3.53 -6.25 12.46
CA LYS A 95 -3.98 -7.58 12.92
C LYS A 95 -4.26 -8.58 11.80
N ALA A 96 -3.47 -8.55 10.72
CA ALA A 96 -3.62 -9.52 9.63
C ALA A 96 -3.01 -10.89 9.98
N GLU A 97 -1.79 -10.91 10.52
CA GLU A 97 -1.08 -12.15 10.87
C GLU A 97 -0.27 -11.95 12.15
N PHE A 98 -0.32 -12.93 13.07
CA PHE A 98 0.56 -12.96 14.23
C PHE A 98 1.88 -13.61 13.85
N ILE A 99 2.98 -12.85 13.95
CA ILE A 99 4.30 -13.25 13.47
C ILE A 99 5.25 -13.46 14.65
N GLU A 100 5.99 -14.57 14.58
CA GLU A 100 7.01 -14.98 15.55
C GLU A 100 8.38 -15.15 14.86
N ASP A 101 8.95 -14.04 14.39
CA ASP A 101 10.23 -14.05 13.70
C ASP A 101 11.39 -14.29 14.68
N PRO A 102 12.36 -15.19 14.37
CA PRO A 102 13.44 -15.51 15.30
C PRO A 102 14.29 -14.29 15.68
N GLY A 103 14.29 -13.95 16.98
CA GLY A 103 15.05 -12.83 17.52
C GLY A 103 14.34 -11.47 17.45
N GLU A 104 13.09 -11.45 16.97
CA GLU A 104 12.19 -10.30 17.04
C GLU A 104 11.12 -10.56 18.12
N GLU A 105 10.54 -9.50 18.68
CA GLU A 105 9.40 -9.64 19.58
C GLU A 105 8.14 -10.06 18.78
N PRO A 106 7.44 -11.13 19.19
CA PRO A 106 6.18 -11.55 18.56
C PRO A 106 5.15 -10.44 18.53
N GLN A 107 4.52 -10.24 17.37
CA GLN A 107 3.52 -9.19 17.21
C GLN A 107 2.54 -9.50 16.09
N TRP A 108 1.36 -8.90 16.17
CA TRP A 108 0.46 -8.79 15.05
C TRP A 108 1.04 -7.81 14.02
N MET A 109 0.97 -8.16 12.74
CA MET A 109 1.32 -7.25 11.64
C MET A 109 0.22 -7.20 10.58
N ALA A 110 0.03 -6.03 9.97
CA ALA A 110 -0.81 -5.86 8.77
C ALA A 110 -0.17 -6.49 7.52
N ARG A 111 1.17 -6.56 7.51
CA ARG A 111 1.98 -6.91 6.33
C ARG A 111 1.55 -6.12 5.11
N GLN A 112 1.24 -4.84 5.30
CA GLN A 112 0.73 -3.97 4.26
C GLN A 112 1.81 -3.82 3.17
N HIS A 113 1.39 -3.98 1.92
CA HIS A 113 2.23 -3.98 0.73
C HIS A 113 1.63 -3.07 -0.33
N HIS A 114 2.28 -1.94 -0.61
CA HIS A 114 1.79 -0.87 -1.50
C HIS A 114 0.39 -0.32 -1.20
N ASP A 115 -0.64 -0.74 -1.92
CA ASP A 115 -1.83 0.10 -2.06
C ASP A 115 -2.87 -0.13 -0.95
N TYR A 116 -3.69 0.89 -0.71
CA TYR A 116 -4.82 0.81 0.20
C TYR A 116 -5.84 1.90 -0.14
N GLN A 117 -7.13 1.60 -0.04
CA GLN A 117 -8.21 2.53 -0.43
C GLN A 117 -9.23 2.65 0.70
N ARG A 118 -9.41 3.88 1.19
CA ARG A 118 -10.43 4.20 2.19
C ARG A 118 -11.78 4.39 1.49
N GLU A 119 -12.83 3.79 2.05
CA GLU A 119 -14.21 3.91 1.56
C GLU A 119 -14.56 5.36 1.22
N GLY A 120 -15.19 5.55 0.05
CA GLY A 120 -15.56 6.86 -0.50
C GLY A 120 -14.60 7.39 -1.56
N ASN A 121 -13.33 6.96 -1.56
CA ASN A 121 -12.35 7.33 -2.59
C ASN A 121 -11.72 6.10 -3.23
N THR A 122 -11.89 5.96 -4.55
CA THR A 122 -11.55 4.71 -5.25
C THR A 122 -10.08 4.63 -5.68
N VAL A 123 -9.36 5.75 -5.66
CA VAL A 123 -8.01 5.87 -6.22
C VAL A 123 -6.96 6.39 -5.23
N GLY A 124 -7.38 6.91 -4.08
CA GLY A 124 -6.54 7.28 -2.95
C GLY A 124 -5.86 8.65 -3.07
N TYR A 125 -6.28 9.46 -4.03
CA TYR A 125 -5.88 10.86 -4.18
C TYR A 125 -7.11 11.75 -4.37
N TYR A 126 -6.91 13.07 -4.27
CA TYR A 126 -8.00 14.03 -4.36
C TYR A 126 -8.77 13.91 -5.69
N VAL A 127 -10.05 13.57 -5.59
CA VAL A 127 -11.00 13.53 -6.71
C VAL A 127 -12.28 14.23 -6.26
N PRO A 128 -12.67 15.36 -6.88
CA PRO A 128 -13.87 16.09 -6.50
C PRO A 128 -15.12 15.20 -6.50
N GLY A 129 -15.83 15.15 -5.37
CA GLY A 129 -17.04 14.35 -5.21
C GLY A 129 -16.81 12.89 -4.79
N MET A 130 -15.56 12.49 -4.53
CA MET A 130 -15.18 11.17 -4.02
C MET A 130 -14.39 11.32 -2.72
N GLU A 131 -15.00 11.98 -1.74
CA GLU A 131 -14.35 12.22 -0.45
C GLU A 131 -14.29 10.91 0.36
N PRO A 132 -13.11 10.51 0.86
CA PRO A 132 -12.99 9.33 1.69
C PRO A 132 -13.59 9.58 3.08
N ARG A 133 -14.07 8.51 3.73
CA ARG A 133 -14.43 8.56 5.15
C ARG A 133 -13.19 8.70 6.02
N THR A 134 -13.21 9.66 6.94
CA THR A 134 -12.05 9.97 7.81
C THR A 134 -12.25 9.55 9.26
N ASP A 135 -13.46 9.18 9.65
CA ASP A 135 -13.88 8.82 11.01
C ASP A 135 -14.72 7.53 11.07
N GLY A 136 -14.65 6.70 10.03
CA GLY A 136 -15.39 5.45 9.92
C GLY A 136 -15.20 4.75 8.57
N GLY A 137 -16.03 3.74 8.32
CA GLY A 137 -16.07 2.99 7.06
C GLY A 137 -15.07 1.85 6.98
N THR A 138 -14.91 1.30 5.78
CA THR A 138 -13.95 0.22 5.50
C THR A 138 -12.69 0.73 4.78
N THR A 139 -11.62 -0.05 4.86
CA THR A 139 -10.38 0.18 4.12
C THR A 139 -10.02 -1.10 3.39
N LEU A 140 -9.85 -1.02 2.07
CA LEU A 140 -9.16 -2.08 1.34
C LEU A 140 -7.66 -1.92 1.56
N VAL A 141 -6.97 -3.00 1.93
CA VAL A 141 -5.53 -3.01 2.18
C VAL A 141 -4.92 -4.13 1.35
N LEU A 142 -3.97 -3.77 0.48
CA LEU A 142 -3.12 -4.75 -0.17
C LEU A 142 -2.02 -5.13 0.82
N SER A 143 -1.88 -6.43 1.05
CA SER A 143 -0.97 -7.01 2.03
C SER A 143 -0.33 -8.27 1.44
N HIS A 144 0.64 -8.83 2.16
CA HIS A 144 1.16 -10.15 1.88
C HIS A 144 0.62 -11.23 2.82
N LYS A 145 0.57 -12.47 2.31
CA LYS A 145 0.33 -13.68 3.11
C LYS A 145 1.18 -14.84 2.59
N ASN A 146 1.76 -15.62 3.50
CA ASN A 146 2.55 -16.78 3.07
C ASN A 146 1.63 -18.00 2.87
N VAL A 147 1.70 -18.65 1.71
CA VAL A 147 0.84 -19.79 1.36
C VAL A 147 1.63 -20.97 0.79
N ARG A 148 1.05 -22.17 0.88
CA ARG A 148 1.56 -23.39 0.24
C ARG A 148 0.51 -23.92 -0.72
N VAL A 149 0.77 -23.73 -2.01
CA VAL A 149 -0.15 -24.11 -3.09
C VAL A 149 0.62 -24.97 -4.10
N PRO A 150 0.63 -26.31 -3.94
CA PRO A 150 1.40 -27.22 -4.79
C PRO A 150 1.07 -27.14 -6.27
N GLU A 151 -0.11 -26.67 -6.63
CA GLU A 151 -0.53 -26.41 -8.00
C GLU A 151 0.29 -25.27 -8.65
N ILE A 152 0.77 -24.33 -7.84
CA ILE A 152 1.61 -23.20 -8.27
C ILE A 152 3.09 -23.55 -8.14
N SER A 153 3.57 -24.02 -6.98
CA SER A 153 4.97 -24.39 -6.75
C SER A 153 5.14 -25.30 -5.52
N ASP A 154 6.23 -26.05 -5.45
CA ASP A 154 6.63 -26.83 -4.27
C ASP A 154 7.25 -25.99 -3.14
N LYS A 155 7.51 -24.70 -3.40
CA LYS A 155 8.11 -23.75 -2.46
C LYS A 155 7.05 -23.03 -1.64
N LEU A 156 7.46 -22.41 -0.54
CA LEU A 156 6.59 -21.44 0.15
C LEU A 156 6.42 -20.22 -0.75
N LEU A 157 5.21 -19.69 -0.87
CA LEU A 157 4.88 -18.55 -1.70
C LEU A 157 4.55 -17.33 -0.85
N LEU A 158 5.01 -16.16 -1.28
CA LEU A 158 4.56 -14.86 -0.82
C LEU A 158 3.42 -14.47 -1.75
N ASP A 159 2.19 -14.51 -1.24
CA ASP A 159 1.00 -14.19 -2.01
C ASP A 159 0.56 -12.76 -1.72
N ASP A 160 0.15 -12.04 -2.76
CA ASP A 160 -0.61 -10.82 -2.59
C ASP A 160 -2.03 -11.17 -2.14
N VAL A 161 -2.49 -10.46 -1.11
CA VAL A 161 -3.82 -10.59 -0.55
C VAL A 161 -4.45 -9.21 -0.39
N ILE A 162 -5.74 -9.11 -0.72
CA ILE A 162 -6.54 -7.93 -0.45
C ILE A 162 -7.41 -8.23 0.77
N TYR A 163 -7.31 -7.38 1.78
CA TYR A 163 -8.23 -7.38 2.92
C TYR A 163 -9.19 -6.20 2.81
N GLU A 164 -10.46 -6.44 3.11
CA GLU A 164 -11.36 -5.37 3.52
C GLU A 164 -11.42 -5.35 5.05
N VAL A 165 -11.03 -4.24 5.66
CA VAL A 165 -11.03 -4.06 7.11
C VAL A 165 -12.02 -3.00 7.51
N ASP A 166 -12.74 -3.22 8.60
CA ASP A 166 -13.62 -2.20 9.17
C ASP A 166 -12.85 -1.18 10.03
N TRP A 167 -13.59 -0.23 10.61
CA TRP A 167 -13.01 0.81 11.45
C TRP A 167 -12.40 0.29 12.76
N ASP A 168 -12.96 -0.80 13.31
CA ASP A 168 -12.43 -1.48 14.50
C ASP A 168 -11.24 -2.40 14.14
N GLY A 169 -10.90 -2.44 12.85
CA GLY A 169 -9.79 -3.16 12.23
C GLY A 169 -10.11 -4.61 11.88
N ASP A 170 -11.32 -5.10 12.14
CA ASP A 170 -11.70 -6.48 11.88
C ASP A 170 -11.72 -6.74 10.37
N ILE A 171 -11.16 -7.88 9.95
CA ILE A 171 -11.16 -8.30 8.55
C ILE A 171 -12.56 -8.81 8.21
N LEU A 172 -13.25 -8.10 7.32
CA LEU A 172 -14.57 -8.45 6.82
C LEU A 172 -14.50 -9.39 5.62
N TRP A 173 -13.47 -9.23 4.80
CA TRP A 173 -13.28 -9.97 3.56
C TRP A 173 -11.80 -10.16 3.24
N GLU A 174 -11.48 -11.28 2.59
CA GLU A 174 -10.14 -11.66 2.14
C GLU A 174 -10.22 -12.18 0.71
N TRP A 175 -9.30 -11.72 -0.12
CA TRP A 175 -9.10 -12.23 -1.48
C TRP A 175 -7.62 -12.47 -1.74
N LYS A 176 -7.26 -13.70 -2.08
CA LYS A 176 -5.89 -14.13 -2.33
C LYS A 176 -5.71 -14.39 -3.81
N VAL A 177 -4.62 -13.91 -4.41
CA VAL A 177 -4.35 -14.19 -5.83
C VAL A 177 -4.27 -15.70 -6.09
N SER A 178 -3.71 -16.46 -5.14
CA SER A 178 -3.56 -17.91 -5.28
C SER A 178 -4.88 -18.68 -5.34
N ASP A 179 -5.96 -18.18 -4.74
CA ASP A 179 -7.30 -18.79 -4.83
C ASP A 179 -7.86 -18.70 -6.27
N HIS A 180 -7.32 -17.78 -7.08
CA HIS A 180 -7.76 -17.48 -8.45
C HIS A 180 -6.75 -17.91 -9.53
N PHE A 181 -5.77 -18.76 -9.19
CA PHE A 181 -4.70 -19.16 -10.11
C PHE A 181 -5.18 -19.68 -11.48
N GLU A 182 -6.26 -20.46 -11.48
CA GLU A 182 -6.84 -21.00 -12.72
C GLU A 182 -7.52 -19.92 -13.59
N GLU A 183 -8.04 -18.86 -12.97
CA GLU A 183 -8.72 -17.75 -13.64
C GLU A 183 -7.74 -16.82 -14.37
N LEU A 184 -6.48 -16.80 -13.96
CA LEU A 184 -5.41 -16.00 -14.58
C LEU A 184 -5.04 -16.49 -15.99
N GLY A 185 -5.45 -17.70 -16.38
CA GLY A 185 -5.31 -18.18 -17.76
C GLY A 185 -3.89 -18.47 -18.20
N PHE A 186 -2.96 -18.72 -17.26
CA PHE A 186 -1.59 -19.11 -17.59
C PHE A 186 -1.54 -20.43 -18.37
N ASP A 187 -0.77 -20.45 -19.46
CA ASP A 187 -0.54 -21.66 -20.23
C ASP A 187 0.40 -22.66 -19.51
N ALA A 188 0.53 -23.86 -20.06
CA ALA A 188 1.33 -24.92 -19.45
C ALA A 188 2.83 -24.56 -19.32
N ILE A 189 3.37 -23.72 -20.20
CA ILE A 189 4.77 -23.30 -20.16
C ILE A 189 4.97 -22.31 -19.01
N ALA A 190 4.11 -21.31 -18.90
CA ALA A 190 4.12 -20.34 -17.81
C ALA A 190 3.97 -21.03 -16.45
N ARG A 191 2.98 -21.93 -16.32
CA ARG A 191 2.79 -22.73 -15.09
C ARG A 191 4.03 -23.55 -14.73
N ASN A 192 4.69 -24.19 -15.72
CA ASN A 192 5.90 -24.96 -15.45
C ASN A 192 7.08 -24.08 -14.99
N LEU A 193 7.23 -22.89 -15.57
CA LEU A 193 8.27 -21.94 -15.17
C LEU A 193 8.04 -21.43 -13.74
N MET A 194 6.82 -20.98 -13.44
CA MET A 194 6.42 -20.51 -12.11
C MET A 194 6.60 -21.62 -11.06
N TYR A 195 6.23 -22.85 -11.37
CA TYR A 195 6.44 -23.99 -10.46
C TYR A 195 7.90 -24.18 -10.10
N ARG A 196 8.79 -24.12 -11.09
CA ARG A 196 10.23 -24.35 -10.90
C ARG A 196 10.91 -23.16 -10.21
N ASP A 197 10.52 -21.95 -10.57
CA ASP A 197 11.07 -20.70 -10.06
C ASP A 197 9.96 -19.64 -9.90
N PRO A 198 9.26 -19.62 -8.75
CA PRO A 198 8.21 -18.64 -8.46
C PRO A 198 8.81 -17.30 -8.04
N ASN A 199 9.87 -16.85 -8.72
CA ASN A 199 10.75 -15.77 -8.28
C ASN A 199 11.22 -16.02 -6.84
N TYR A 200 11.77 -17.21 -6.61
CA TYR A 200 12.15 -17.63 -5.27
C TYR A 200 13.32 -16.79 -4.79
N TYR A 201 13.01 -15.79 -3.97
CA TYR A 201 13.87 -14.66 -3.68
C TYR A 201 15.23 -15.11 -3.13
N THR A 202 16.32 -14.62 -3.73
CA THR A 202 17.69 -14.78 -3.22
C THR A 202 18.40 -13.44 -2.97
N GLY A 203 17.65 -12.35 -2.77
CA GLY A 203 18.18 -10.98 -2.65
C GLY A 203 18.77 -10.63 -1.27
N PHE A 204 19.85 -9.82 -1.29
CA PHE A 204 20.63 -9.23 -0.18
C PHE A 204 20.50 -9.85 1.22
N GLY A 205 20.83 -11.14 1.35
CA GLY A 205 20.87 -11.77 2.67
C GLY A 205 20.73 -13.27 2.73
N LYS A 206 20.81 -14.04 1.63
CA LYS A 206 20.71 -15.52 1.66
C LYS A 206 19.49 -16.08 2.43
N SER A 207 18.44 -15.31 2.69
CA SER A 207 17.22 -15.80 3.33
C SER A 207 16.26 -16.26 2.25
N HIS A 208 16.01 -17.57 2.22
CA HIS A 208 14.97 -18.17 1.40
C HIS A 208 13.63 -18.01 2.13
N ILE A 209 13.02 -16.83 2.04
CA ILE A 209 11.79 -16.50 2.78
C ILE A 209 10.60 -17.19 2.11
N ALA A 210 10.28 -16.79 0.88
CA ALA A 210 9.20 -17.34 0.05
C ALA A 210 9.38 -16.88 -1.42
N GLY A 211 8.64 -17.49 -2.35
CA GLY A 211 8.59 -17.07 -3.76
C GLY A 211 7.56 -15.99 -4.01
N ASP A 212 8.02 -14.84 -4.51
CA ASP A 212 7.22 -13.67 -4.92
C ASP A 212 6.61 -13.92 -6.32
N TRP A 213 5.65 -14.85 -6.34
CA TRP A 213 5.16 -15.50 -7.57
C TRP A 213 4.22 -14.62 -8.41
N VAL A 214 3.51 -13.70 -7.75
CA VAL A 214 2.76 -12.57 -8.31
C VAL A 214 3.05 -11.38 -7.41
N HIS A 215 3.17 -10.20 -8.02
CA HIS A 215 3.49 -8.97 -7.34
C HIS A 215 2.55 -7.84 -7.78
N THR A 216 1.81 -7.29 -6.84
CA THR A 216 0.76 -6.30 -7.06
C THR A 216 1.17 -5.01 -6.38
N ASN A 217 1.28 -3.93 -7.16
CA ASN A 217 1.66 -2.62 -6.62
C ASN A 217 0.48 -1.66 -6.48
N SER A 218 -0.66 -1.98 -7.09
CA SER A 218 -1.77 -1.04 -7.19
C SER A 218 -3.09 -1.76 -7.15
N MET A 219 -4.01 -1.16 -6.40
CA MET A 219 -5.37 -1.64 -6.19
C MET A 219 -6.30 -0.43 -6.14
N SER A 220 -7.38 -0.49 -6.90
CA SER A 220 -8.40 0.55 -6.92
C SER A 220 -9.76 -0.08 -7.12
N VAL A 221 -10.77 0.50 -6.48
CA VAL A 221 -12.17 0.14 -6.74
C VAL A 221 -12.57 0.77 -8.08
N LEU A 222 -13.42 0.13 -8.86
CA LEU A 222 -13.84 0.69 -10.15
C LEU A 222 -14.60 2.03 -10.01
N GLY A 223 -15.38 2.18 -8.92
CA GLY A 223 -16.18 3.38 -8.68
C GLY A 223 -17.31 3.58 -9.70
N PRO A 224 -17.91 4.79 -9.76
CA PRO A 224 -18.94 5.11 -10.75
C PRO A 224 -18.47 4.79 -12.18
N ASN A 225 -19.20 3.92 -12.87
CA ASN A 225 -18.75 3.33 -14.12
C ASN A 225 -19.77 3.45 -15.26
N LYS A 226 -19.46 4.33 -16.22
CA LYS A 226 -20.32 4.58 -17.40
C LYS A 226 -20.60 3.33 -18.25
N TRP A 227 -19.72 2.33 -18.23
CA TRP A 227 -19.90 1.09 -18.98
C TRP A 227 -20.93 0.19 -18.30
N TYR A 228 -20.91 0.16 -16.97
CA TYR A 228 -21.97 -0.49 -16.19
C TYR A 228 -23.31 0.20 -16.37
N ASP A 229 -23.34 1.53 -16.32
CA ASP A 229 -24.56 2.32 -16.58
C ASP A 229 -25.13 2.06 -17.99
N ALA A 230 -24.26 1.73 -18.95
CA ALA A 230 -24.62 1.33 -20.31
C ALA A 230 -24.99 -0.17 -20.44
N GLY A 231 -24.96 -0.94 -19.35
CA GLY A 231 -25.41 -2.33 -19.27
C GLY A 231 -24.32 -3.40 -19.21
N ASP A 232 -23.02 -3.03 -19.22
CA ASP A 232 -21.93 -3.99 -19.12
C ASP A 232 -21.64 -4.37 -17.66
N LYS A 233 -22.24 -5.49 -17.24
CA LYS A 233 -22.16 -5.99 -15.85
C LYS A 233 -20.76 -6.39 -15.38
N ARG A 234 -19.78 -6.52 -16.28
CA ARG A 234 -18.38 -6.83 -15.91
C ARG A 234 -17.74 -5.69 -15.11
N PHE A 235 -18.27 -4.48 -15.26
CA PHE A 235 -17.74 -3.27 -14.66
C PHE A 235 -18.60 -2.75 -13.51
N HIS A 236 -19.25 -3.66 -12.77
CA HIS A 236 -20.06 -3.28 -11.61
C HIS A 236 -19.24 -2.37 -10.67
N PRO A 237 -19.80 -1.25 -10.19
CA PRO A 237 -19.06 -0.27 -9.39
C PRO A 237 -18.51 -0.83 -8.07
N ASP A 238 -19.16 -1.89 -7.57
CA ASP A 238 -18.78 -2.63 -6.36
C ASP A 238 -17.87 -3.85 -6.66
N ASN A 239 -17.33 -3.97 -7.88
CA ASN A 239 -16.29 -4.95 -8.22
C ASN A 239 -14.90 -4.42 -7.85
#